data_AF-A0AAV5UB04-F1
#
_entry.id   AF-A0AAV5UB04-F1
#
_cell.length_a   1.000
_cell.length_b   1.000
_cell.length_c   1.000
_cell.angle_alpha   90.00
_cell.angle_beta   90.00
_cell.angle_gamma   90.00
#
_symmetry.space_group_name_H-M   'P 1'
#
loop_
_entity.id
_entity.type
_entity.pdbx_description
1 polymer ?
#
loop_
_entity_poly.entity_id
_entity_poly.type
_entity_poly.pdbx_seq_one_letter_code
_entity_poly.pdbx_strand_id
1 'polypeptide(L)'
;MHVAFLVTLIVIVAVAVVLAVVLSTVNQPEKGPSVTVSLYVGDVDENQNARRKRDTGDPCMHLEDVKKTVSETLSKLATEGNVQSVRFLTYSDTSEVSESMPLDVGQSQLSKYTIIRNGKAPKQTSSLQLFNNLKQPKEDLVHYMPCSTSYDGYADDAKAAGVQLKNINGDS
;
A
#
# COMPACT_ATOMS: atom_id res chain seq x y z
N MET A 1 -55.54 12.78 16.31
CA MET A 1 -54.56 12.08 15.44
C MET A 1 -53.17 12.71 15.42
N HIS A 2 -52.84 13.73 16.25
CA HIS A 2 -51.53 14.39 16.21
C HIS A 2 -50.49 13.83 17.20
N VAL A 3 -50.93 13.29 18.35
CA VAL A 3 -50.02 12.77 19.38
C VAL A 3 -49.32 11.48 18.93
N ALA A 4 -50.05 10.56 18.29
CA ALA A 4 -49.46 9.33 17.75
C ALA A 4 -48.43 9.60 16.65
N PHE A 5 -48.67 10.61 15.80
CA PHE A 5 -47.72 11.00 14.76
C PHE A 5 -46.43 11.58 15.34
N LEU A 6 -46.54 12.39 16.40
CA LEU A 6 -45.39 13.00 17.07
C LEU A 6 -44.49 11.95 17.76
N VAL A 7 -45.10 10.97 18.44
CA VAL A 7 -44.35 9.89 19.10
C VAL A 7 -43.60 9.04 18.08
N THR A 8 -44.24 8.70 16.96
CA THR A 8 -43.61 7.92 15.89
C THR A 8 -42.43 8.67 15.26
N LEU A 9 -42.56 9.99 15.04
CA LEU A 9 -41.49 10.83 14.52
C LEU A 9 -40.27 10.87 15.45
N ILE A 10 -40.50 11.00 16.76
CA ILE A 10 -39.42 11.04 17.76
C ILE A 10 -38.67 9.71 17.81
N VAL A 11 -39.38 8.58 17.74
CA VAL A 11 -38.75 7.25 17.72
C VAL A 11 -37.88 7.07 16.47
N ILE A 12 -38.37 7.48 15.30
CA ILE A 12 -37.60 7.38 14.04
C ILE A 12 -36.33 8.24 14.10
N VAL A 13 -36.42 9.48 14.60
CA VAL A 13 -35.26 10.37 14.74
C VAL A 13 -34.26 9.80 15.76
N ALA A 14 -34.73 9.28 16.89
CA ALA A 14 -33.86 8.66 17.89
C ALA A 14 -33.11 7.45 17.32
N VAL A 15 -33.78 6.56 16.57
CA VAL A 15 -33.16 5.42 15.91
C VAL A 15 -32.14 5.88 14.85
N ALA A 16 -32.47 6.89 14.05
CA ALA A 16 -31.57 7.42 13.04
C ALA A 16 -30.31 8.07 13.66
N VAL A 17 -30.46 8.79 14.77
CA VAL A 17 -29.34 9.40 15.50
C VAL A 17 -28.46 8.32 16.14
N VAL A 18 -29.05 7.30 16.78
CA VAL A 18 -28.27 6.19 17.34
C VAL A 18 -27.54 5.43 16.24
N LEU A 19 -28.20 5.17 15.10
CA LEU A 19 -27.59 4.49 13.96
C LEU A 19 -26.46 5.33 13.35
N ALA A 20 -26.64 6.64 13.20
CA ALA A 20 -25.61 7.56 12.72
C ALA A 20 -24.42 7.63 13.69
N VAL A 21 -24.67 7.69 15.00
CA VAL A 21 -23.60 7.69 16.02
C VAL A 21 -22.85 6.35 16.01
N VAL A 22 -23.54 5.21 15.94
CA VAL A 22 -22.92 3.89 15.80
C VAL A 22 -22.11 3.78 14.51
N LEU A 23 -22.63 4.27 13.39
CA LEU A 23 -21.89 4.31 12.11
C LEU A 23 -20.68 5.25 12.16
N SER A 24 -20.73 6.31 12.98
CA SER A 24 -19.65 7.29 13.12
C SER A 24 -18.57 6.83 14.10
N THR A 25 -18.93 6.14 15.18
CA THR A 25 -17.98 5.60 16.16
C THR A 25 -17.30 4.32 15.70
N VAL A 26 -17.92 3.57 14.77
CA VAL A 26 -17.32 2.36 14.18
C VAL A 26 -16.34 2.68 13.04
N ASN A 27 -16.33 3.91 12.48
CA ASN A 27 -15.60 4.24 11.24
C ASN A 27 -14.41 5.20 11.33
N GLN A 28 -13.90 5.49 12.52
CA GLN A 28 -12.49 5.89 12.60
C GLN A 28 -11.79 5.01 13.61
N PRO A 29 -11.32 3.81 13.21
CA PRO A 29 -10.17 3.26 13.89
C PRO A 29 -9.10 4.35 13.85
N GLU A 30 -8.57 4.76 15.01
CA GLU A 30 -7.21 5.28 15.05
C GLU A 30 -6.40 4.32 14.21
N LYS A 31 -5.99 4.75 13.01
CA LYS A 31 -5.30 3.87 12.08
C LYS A 31 -3.98 3.55 12.76
N GLY A 32 -3.93 2.37 13.36
CA GLY A 32 -2.74 1.87 14.01
C GLY A 32 -1.59 1.80 13.02
N PRO A 33 -0.36 1.53 13.50
CA PRO A 33 0.79 1.50 12.62
C PRO A 33 0.53 0.54 11.46
N SER A 34 0.83 1.01 10.25
CA SER A 34 0.51 0.31 9.00
C SER A 34 1.70 0.33 8.07
N VAL A 35 1.70 -0.57 7.09
CA VAL A 35 2.77 -0.64 6.09
C VAL A 35 2.18 -0.66 4.69
N THR A 36 2.66 0.22 3.81
CA THR A 36 2.48 0.06 2.37
C THR A 36 3.66 -0.72 1.82
N VAL A 37 3.39 -1.82 1.12
CA VAL A 37 4.38 -2.54 0.31
C VAL A 37 4.20 -2.13 -1.14
N SER A 38 5.20 -1.43 -1.67
CA SER A 38 5.23 -1.01 -3.07
C SER A 38 6.02 -2.03 -3.90
N LEU A 39 5.31 -2.71 -4.81
CA LEU A 39 5.79 -3.84 -5.61
C LEU A 39 5.92 -3.42 -7.07
N TYR A 40 7.11 -3.60 -7.63
CA TYR A 40 7.27 -3.56 -9.08
C TYR A 40 6.83 -4.88 -9.69
N VAL A 41 5.88 -4.83 -10.63
CA VAL A 41 5.23 -6.03 -11.21
C VAL A 41 5.34 -6.12 -12.73
N GLY A 42 6.25 -5.43 -13.41
CA GLY A 42 6.23 -5.52 -14.88
C GLY A 42 7.41 -4.96 -15.65
N ASP A 43 8.25 -5.86 -16.16
CA ASP A 43 8.42 -6.20 -17.58
C ASP A 43 8.56 -7.73 -17.64
N VAL A 44 7.91 -8.41 -18.60
CA VAL A 44 7.99 -9.89 -18.73
C VAL A 44 9.31 -10.35 -19.32
N ASP A 45 10.04 -9.45 -19.98
CA ASP A 45 11.34 -9.75 -20.57
C ASP A 45 12.48 -9.63 -19.54
N GLU A 46 12.17 -9.16 -18.33
CA GLU A 46 13.13 -9.08 -17.21
C GLU A 46 12.96 -10.27 -16.27
N ASN A 47 13.88 -11.24 -16.39
CA ASN A 47 13.90 -12.40 -15.49
C ASN A 47 14.00 -11.98 -14.02
N GLN A 48 14.86 -11.01 -13.68
CA GLN A 48 14.95 -10.44 -12.33
C GLN A 48 14.52 -8.99 -12.38
N ASN A 49 13.37 -8.69 -11.80
CA ASN A 49 12.68 -7.45 -12.06
C ASN A 49 12.76 -6.48 -10.88
N ALA A 50 12.86 -6.97 -9.64
CA ALA A 50 12.72 -6.13 -8.46
C ALA A 50 13.82 -6.35 -7.42
N ARG A 51 14.22 -5.28 -6.74
CA ARG A 51 15.14 -5.30 -5.60
C ARG A 51 14.66 -4.36 -4.50
N ARG A 52 14.95 -4.68 -3.24
CA ARG A 52 14.63 -3.79 -2.13
C ARG A 52 15.58 -2.59 -2.15
N LYS A 53 15.05 -1.37 -1.96
CA LYS A 53 15.86 -0.15 -2.09
C LYS A 53 16.69 0.23 -0.86
N ARG A 54 16.48 -0.41 0.29
CA ARG A 54 17.17 -0.04 1.53
C ARG A 54 18.65 -0.40 1.54
N ASP A 55 19.08 -1.37 0.73
CA ASP A 55 20.46 -1.85 0.72
C ASP A 55 21.03 -1.81 -0.70
N THR A 56 22.09 -1.01 -0.89
CA THR A 56 22.87 -0.91 -2.14
C THR A 56 23.63 -2.19 -2.51
N GLY A 57 23.25 -3.35 -1.95
CA GLY A 57 23.85 -4.67 -2.18
C GLY A 57 22.87 -5.83 -2.31
N ASP A 58 21.56 -5.59 -2.22
CA ASP A 58 20.57 -6.67 -2.38
C ASP A 58 20.51 -7.13 -3.84
N PRO A 59 20.57 -8.46 -4.09
CA PRO A 59 20.49 -8.99 -5.44
C PRO A 59 19.12 -8.72 -6.05
N CYS A 60 19.10 -8.62 -7.37
CA CYS A 60 17.87 -8.60 -8.14
C CYS A 60 17.12 -9.92 -7.97
N MET A 61 15.83 -9.83 -7.66
CA MET A 61 14.97 -10.96 -7.33
C MET A 61 13.91 -11.14 -8.42
N HIS A 62 13.45 -12.38 -8.58
CA HIS A 62 12.22 -12.66 -9.31
C HIS A 62 11.02 -12.16 -8.51
N LEU A 63 9.90 -11.85 -9.17
CA LEU A 63 8.68 -11.42 -8.50
C LEU A 63 8.21 -12.44 -7.44
N GLU A 64 8.36 -13.74 -7.70
CA GLU A 64 8.00 -14.80 -6.74
C GLU A 64 8.88 -14.77 -5.48
N ASP A 65 10.18 -14.46 -5.62
CA ASP A 65 11.08 -14.31 -4.48
C ASP A 65 10.75 -13.03 -3.67
N VAL A 66 10.36 -11.96 -4.37
CA VAL A 66 9.85 -10.74 -3.72
C VAL A 66 8.59 -11.05 -2.92
N LYS A 67 7.61 -11.74 -3.52
CA LYS A 67 6.38 -12.15 -2.80
C LYS A 67 6.70 -12.98 -1.58
N LYS A 68 7.63 -13.93 -1.68
CA LYS A 68 8.07 -14.74 -0.55
C LYS A 68 8.67 -13.87 0.56
N THR A 69 9.59 -12.98 0.21
CA THR A 69 10.23 -12.04 1.15
C THR A 69 9.20 -11.14 1.84
N VAL A 70 8.22 -10.65 1.10
CA VAL A 70 7.13 -9.84 1.64
C VAL A 70 6.26 -10.67 2.57
N SER A 71 5.89 -11.89 2.19
CA SER A 71 5.11 -12.80 3.03
C SER A 71 5.81 -13.08 4.37
N GLU A 72 7.11 -13.34 4.34
CA GLU A 72 7.94 -13.53 5.54
C GLU A 72 7.99 -12.26 6.40
N THR A 73 8.15 -11.10 5.77
CA THR A 73 8.16 -9.80 6.45
C THR A 73 6.82 -9.53 7.15
N LEU A 74 5.70 -9.73 6.45
CA LEU A 74 4.36 -9.55 7.03
C LEU A 74 4.10 -10.55 8.16
N SER A 75 4.61 -11.79 8.06
CA SER A 75 4.47 -12.81 9.11
C SER A 75 5.23 -12.40 10.38
N LYS A 76 6.44 -11.86 10.21
CA LYS A 76 7.23 -11.32 11.31
C LYS A 76 6.54 -10.13 11.97
N LEU A 77 6.05 -9.17 11.17
CA LEU A 77 5.32 -8.00 11.67
C LEU A 77 4.04 -8.39 12.41
N ALA A 78 3.33 -9.42 11.94
CA ALA A 78 2.14 -9.94 12.62
C ALA A 78 2.49 -10.57 13.99
N THR A 79 3.64 -11.24 14.09
CA THR A 79 4.13 -11.84 15.33
C THR A 79 4.57 -10.77 16.34
N GLU A 80 5.22 -9.70 15.86
CA GLU A 80 5.68 -8.59 16.69
C GLU A 80 4.55 -7.68 17.17
N GLY A 81 3.37 -7.73 16.54
CA GLY A 81 2.17 -7.00 16.96
C GLY A 81 2.22 -5.48 16.78
N ASN A 82 3.31 -4.95 16.24
CA ASN A 82 3.55 -3.51 16.09
C ASN A 82 2.90 -2.91 14.84
N VAL A 83 2.43 -3.73 13.90
CA VAL A 83 1.77 -3.29 12.65
C VAL A 83 0.42 -3.99 12.56
N GLN A 84 -0.64 -3.22 12.27
CA GLN A 84 -2.02 -3.71 12.26
C GLN A 84 -2.54 -4.02 10.86
N SER A 85 -2.04 -3.31 9.85
CA SER A 85 -2.54 -3.44 8.48
C SER A 85 -1.46 -3.24 7.43
N VAL A 86 -1.70 -3.84 6.27
CA VAL A 86 -0.88 -3.71 5.08
C VAL A 86 -1.73 -3.20 3.92
N ARG A 87 -1.09 -2.42 3.07
CA ARG A 87 -1.59 -2.05 1.75
C ARG A 87 -0.56 -2.45 0.71
N PHE A 88 -1.01 -2.85 -0.47
CA PHE A 88 -0.13 -3.08 -1.60
C PHE A 88 -0.30 -1.96 -2.62
N LEU A 89 0.84 -1.48 -3.11
CA LEU A 89 0.91 -0.56 -4.23
C LEU A 89 1.70 -1.27 -5.32
N THR A 90 1.02 -1.74 -6.35
CA THR A 90 1.72 -2.31 -7.51
C THR A 90 1.97 -1.23 -8.54
N TYR A 91 3.10 -1.30 -9.21
CA TYR A 91 3.38 -0.39 -10.30
C TYR A 91 4.13 -1.07 -11.43
N SER A 92 3.79 -0.64 -12.64
CA SER A 92 4.55 -0.83 -13.86
C SER A 92 4.42 0.46 -14.69
N ASP A 93 3.65 0.48 -15.77
CA ASP A 93 3.25 1.69 -16.50
C ASP A 93 2.19 2.52 -15.73
N THR A 94 1.28 1.83 -15.06
CA THR A 94 0.29 2.40 -14.14
C THR A 94 0.63 2.00 -12.70
N SER A 95 0.15 2.80 -11.76
CA SER A 95 0.18 2.46 -10.33
C SER A 95 -1.22 2.10 -9.87
N GLU A 96 -1.35 0.95 -9.23
CA GLU A 96 -2.58 0.49 -8.60
C GLU A 96 -2.35 0.32 -7.10
N VAL A 97 -3.39 0.60 -6.32
CA VAL A 97 -3.32 0.55 -4.87
C VAL A 97 -4.49 -0.25 -4.33
N SER A 98 -4.20 -1.19 -3.44
CA SER A 98 -5.22 -1.94 -2.75
C SER A 98 -5.85 -1.10 -1.63
N GLU A 99 -6.99 -1.55 -1.13
CA GLU A 99 -7.45 -1.11 0.18
C GLU A 99 -6.46 -1.56 1.27
N SER A 100 -6.49 -0.88 2.42
CA SER A 100 -5.75 -1.33 3.59
C SER A 100 -6.44 -2.55 4.18
N MET A 101 -5.68 -3.60 4.48
CA MET A 101 -6.20 -4.88 4.94
C MET A 101 -5.39 -5.44 6.11
N PRO A 102 -5.97 -6.34 6.93
CA PRO A 102 -5.21 -7.08 7.94
C PRO A 102 -4.00 -7.83 7.35
N LEU A 103 -2.95 -8.03 8.15
CA LEU A 103 -1.69 -8.62 7.67
C LEU A 103 -1.83 -10.04 7.10
N ASP A 104 -2.65 -10.88 7.73
CA ASP A 104 -2.98 -12.24 7.29
C ASP A 104 -3.74 -12.23 5.95
N VAL A 105 -4.72 -11.34 5.81
CA VAL A 105 -5.42 -11.12 4.55
C VAL A 105 -4.42 -10.67 3.49
N GLY A 106 -3.56 -9.71 3.82
CA GLY A 106 -2.53 -9.22 2.90
C GLY A 106 -1.61 -10.32 2.38
N GLN A 107 -1.16 -11.22 3.25
CA GLN A 107 -0.36 -12.39 2.85
C GLN A 107 -1.09 -13.26 1.83
N SER A 108 -2.36 -13.57 2.07
CA SER A 108 -3.16 -14.40 1.15
C SER A 108 -3.31 -13.76 -0.25
N GLN A 109 -3.33 -12.43 -0.32
CA GLN A 109 -3.53 -11.67 -1.56
C GLN A 109 -2.25 -11.55 -2.40
N LEU A 110 -1.06 -11.79 -1.83
CA LEU A 110 0.22 -11.69 -2.55
C LEU A 110 0.27 -12.56 -3.82
N SER A 111 -0.38 -13.71 -3.78
CA SER A 111 -0.47 -14.65 -4.91
C SER A 111 -1.15 -14.05 -6.15
N LYS A 112 -1.99 -13.02 -5.98
CA LYS A 112 -2.77 -12.39 -7.06
C LYS A 112 -1.98 -11.41 -7.91
N TYR A 113 -0.85 -10.90 -7.41
CA TYR A 113 -0.04 -9.95 -8.16
C TYR A 113 0.81 -10.69 -9.19
N THR A 114 0.59 -10.47 -10.48
CA THR A 114 1.32 -11.15 -11.55
C THR A 114 2.09 -10.16 -12.41
N ILE A 115 3.08 -10.65 -13.16
CA ILE A 115 3.82 -9.80 -14.09
C ILE A 115 2.88 -9.28 -15.20
N ILE A 116 2.92 -7.98 -15.49
CA ILE A 116 2.11 -7.34 -16.54
C ILE A 116 2.85 -7.37 -17.89
N ARG A 117 2.20 -7.94 -18.92
CA ARG A 117 2.81 -8.35 -20.21
C ARG A 117 3.02 -7.23 -21.25
N ASN A 118 2.66 -5.98 -20.96
CA ASN A 118 2.74 -4.83 -21.89
C ASN A 118 3.15 -3.51 -21.20
N GLY A 119 3.81 -3.59 -20.04
CA GLY A 119 4.18 -2.39 -19.28
C GLY A 119 5.20 -1.54 -20.03
N LYS A 120 4.84 -0.31 -20.39
CA LYS A 120 5.86 0.70 -20.73
C LYS A 120 6.72 0.98 -19.49
N ALA A 121 7.98 1.33 -19.75
CA ALA A 121 8.99 1.77 -18.77
C ALA A 121 8.40 2.43 -17.50
N PRO A 122 8.58 1.83 -16.31
CA PRO A 122 7.90 2.25 -15.09
C PRO A 122 8.53 3.50 -14.47
N LYS A 123 7.70 4.45 -14.05
CA LYS A 123 8.17 5.58 -13.24
C LYS A 123 8.01 5.29 -11.75
N GLN A 124 9.10 5.00 -11.03
CA GLN A 124 9.15 4.88 -9.56
C GLN A 124 8.47 6.09 -8.89
N THR A 125 8.65 7.29 -9.45
CA THR A 125 8.03 8.52 -8.97
C THR A 125 6.50 8.46 -8.91
N SER A 126 5.84 7.73 -9.81
CA SER A 126 4.37 7.57 -9.78
C SER A 126 3.89 6.80 -8.55
N SER A 127 4.57 5.70 -8.21
CA SER A 127 4.28 4.90 -7.03
C SER A 127 4.49 5.69 -5.73
N LEU A 128 5.56 6.47 -5.66
CA LEU A 128 5.91 7.26 -4.48
C LEU A 128 5.00 8.47 -4.31
N GLN A 129 4.57 9.09 -5.41
CA GLN A 129 3.56 10.15 -5.36
C GLN A 129 2.21 9.59 -4.89
N LEU A 130 1.79 8.44 -5.41
CA LEU A 130 0.55 7.79 -5.00
C LEU A 130 0.59 7.42 -3.50
N PHE A 131 1.70 6.88 -3.02
CA PHE A 131 1.91 6.66 -1.58
C PHE A 131 1.77 7.97 -0.79
N ASN A 132 2.48 9.03 -1.18
CA ASN A 132 2.42 10.32 -0.47
C ASN A 132 1.01 10.93 -0.43
N ASN A 133 0.20 10.70 -1.45
CA ASN A 133 -1.19 11.18 -1.51
C ASN A 133 -2.14 10.40 -0.59
N LEU A 134 -1.83 9.13 -0.29
CA LEU A 134 -2.72 8.22 0.42
C LEU A 134 -2.23 7.85 1.83
N LYS A 135 -0.96 8.12 2.13
CA LYS A 135 -0.31 7.71 3.38
C LYS A 135 -1.06 8.26 4.59
N GLN A 136 -1.22 7.40 5.58
CA GLN A 136 -1.82 7.74 6.85
C GLN A 136 -0.72 8.09 7.86
N PRO A 137 -1.05 8.78 8.96
CA PRO A 137 -0.13 8.92 10.08
C PRO A 137 0.34 7.53 10.55
N LYS A 138 1.66 7.36 10.78
CA LYS A 138 2.28 6.08 11.19
C LYS A 138 2.18 4.97 10.14
N GLU A 139 2.12 5.33 8.85
CA GLU A 139 2.25 4.39 7.74
C GLU A 139 3.67 4.38 7.18
N ASP A 140 4.35 3.24 7.28
CA ASP A 140 5.69 3.03 6.72
C ASP A 140 5.62 2.53 5.27
N LEU A 141 6.72 2.71 4.53
CA LEU A 141 6.86 2.24 3.15
C LEU A 141 7.96 1.18 3.01
N VAL A 142 7.61 0.02 2.47
CA VAL A 142 8.56 -0.97 1.96
C VAL A 142 8.51 -0.93 0.44
N HIS A 143 9.53 -0.35 -0.19
CA HIS A 143 9.55 -0.14 -1.64
C HIS A 143 10.56 -1.06 -2.35
N TYR A 144 10.04 -1.83 -3.31
CA TYR A 144 10.82 -2.64 -4.24
C TYR A 144 10.95 -1.88 -5.55
N MET A 145 12.19 -1.53 -5.93
CA MET A 145 12.52 -0.77 -7.13
C MET A 145 12.81 -1.71 -8.32
N PRO A 146 12.67 -1.23 -9.57
CA PRO A 146 13.10 -1.98 -10.74
C PRO A 146 14.60 -2.26 -10.68
N CYS A 147 14.97 -3.42 -11.23
CA CYS A 147 16.37 -3.81 -11.39
C CYS A 147 17.02 -3.18 -12.61
N SER A 148 16.27 -3.11 -13.70
CA SER A 148 16.71 -2.46 -14.92
C SER A 148 16.84 -0.95 -14.76
N THR A 149 17.89 -0.42 -15.41
CA THR A 149 18.16 1.01 -15.52
C THR A 149 17.98 1.51 -16.95
N SER A 150 17.56 0.64 -17.88
CA SER A 150 17.47 0.94 -19.32
C SER A 150 16.11 1.46 -19.74
N TYR A 151 15.25 1.81 -18.79
CA TYR A 151 13.91 2.31 -19.07
C TYR A 151 13.90 3.84 -19.26
N ASP A 152 12.99 4.32 -20.12
CA ASP A 152 12.84 5.74 -20.42
C ASP A 152 12.46 6.53 -19.16
N GLY A 153 13.31 7.49 -18.77
CA GLY A 153 13.11 8.33 -17.59
C GLY A 153 13.83 7.84 -16.33
N TYR A 154 14.64 6.79 -16.39
CA TYR A 154 15.42 6.28 -15.25
C TYR A 154 16.27 7.36 -14.55
N ALA A 155 16.93 8.25 -15.30
CA ALA A 155 17.80 9.28 -14.70
C ALA A 155 17.00 10.28 -13.83
N ASP A 156 15.84 10.70 -14.31
CA ASP A 156 14.94 11.61 -13.58
C ASP A 156 14.33 10.90 -12.36
N ASP A 157 13.92 9.65 -12.54
CA ASP A 157 13.40 8.80 -11.48
C ASP A 157 14.43 8.53 -10.39
N ALA A 158 15.67 8.20 -10.74
CA ALA A 158 16.74 7.93 -9.79
C ALA A 158 16.95 9.12 -8.85
N LYS A 159 16.89 10.35 -9.39
CA LYS A 159 16.98 11.58 -8.62
C LYS A 159 15.71 11.86 -7.81
N ALA A 160 14.56 11.90 -8.47
CA ALA A 160 13.30 12.30 -7.84
C ALA A 160 12.77 11.26 -6.84
N ALA A 161 12.80 9.97 -7.20
CA ALA A 161 12.44 8.89 -6.29
C ALA A 161 13.43 8.79 -5.13
N GLY A 162 14.73 9.06 -5.37
CA GLY A 162 15.73 9.13 -4.30
C GLY A 162 15.40 10.21 -3.27
N VAL A 163 15.06 11.42 -3.72
CA VAL A 163 14.64 12.53 -2.82
C VAL A 163 13.35 12.19 -2.09
N GLN A 164 12.33 11.67 -2.79
CA GLN A 164 11.06 11.33 -2.15
C GLN A 164 11.21 10.26 -1.07
N LEU A 165 12.05 9.25 -1.30
CA LEU A 165 12.31 8.21 -0.30
C LEU A 165 13.08 8.73 0.91
N LYS A 166 14.08 9.59 0.73
CA LYS A 166 14.75 10.27 1.85
C LYS A 166 13.76 11.03 2.73
N ASN A 167 12.87 11.80 2.09
CA ASN A 167 11.81 12.53 2.78
C ASN A 167 10.82 11.61 3.50
N ILE A 168 10.50 10.45 2.93
CA ILE A 168 9.62 9.43 3.57
C ILE A 168 10.32 8.80 4.78
N ASN A 169 11.62 8.52 4.68
CA ASN A 169 12.40 7.91 5.76
C ASN A 169 12.80 8.89 6.87
N GLY A 170 12.72 10.21 6.61
CA GLY A 170 13.24 11.23 7.53
C GLY A 170 14.76 11.41 7.47
N ASP A 171 15.43 10.85 6.45
CA ASP A 171 16.87 10.97 6.23
C ASP A 171 17.17 12.35 5.65
N SER A 172 17.50 13.32 6.52
CA SER A 172 17.85 14.71 6.15
C SER A 172 19.34 14.85 5.85
#